data_AF-A0A3C1AAS8-F1
#
_entry.id   AF-A0A3C1AAS8-F1
#
_cell.length_a   1.000
_cell.length_b   1.000
_cell.length_c   1.000
_cell.angle_alpha   90.00
_cell.angle_beta   90.00
_cell.angle_gamma   90.00
#
_symmetry.space_group_name_H-M   'P 1'
#
loop_
_entity.id
_entity.type
_entity.pdbx_description
1 polymer ?
#
loop_
_entity_poly.entity_id
_entity_poly.type
_entity_poly.pdbx_seq_one_letter_code
_entity_poly.pdbx_strand_id
1 'polypeptide(L)'
;MINQQLLQPESIAIIGGSNDITKPGGKVLKNLLDHHFKGKLYVVNPKETIIQGLECYHDARDLPSIDLGILAIPARLCPESVKVLAETKNTKAFIIFSAGFHEESQEGARLEQEIVETVNKTGGCLIGPNCIGVMTPYHTSVFTTPIPELVPDGVDFISGSGATAVFIMEYAITNGLKFSSVFSVGNSAQIGVEEVLEYLDMHFDPLQSSKIKLLYIESIEKPDKLLKHASSLIRKGCRIAAIKAGTSAAGSRAATSHTGALASSDTAVDALLRKAGIVRCHSRQELATVGGIFTHPPLPGNRMAIITHAGGPAVMLTDALSNNGIEIPPLESPELLSKLYPGSSVANPIDFLATGTATQLAEIIDYCENRFEQIDAMAVIFGSPGLFEVYDVYKVLDEKMRSCRKPIFPILTSIINVKKEIEYFISLG
;
A
#
# COMPACT_ATOMS: atom_id res chain seq x y z
N MET A 1 14.65 -7.76 16.13
CA MET A 1 13.57 -8.09 15.16
C MET A 1 12.31 -7.33 15.57
N ILE A 2 11.38 -7.04 14.65
CA ILE A 2 10.14 -6.27 14.92
C ILE A 2 9.43 -6.83 16.15
N ASN A 3 9.01 -5.95 17.07
CA ASN A 3 8.43 -6.30 18.36
C ASN A 3 7.11 -5.56 18.63
N GLN A 4 6.43 -5.96 19.70
CA GLN A 4 5.14 -5.37 20.08
C GLN A 4 5.24 -3.89 20.43
N GLN A 5 6.38 -3.43 20.98
CA GLN A 5 6.62 -2.02 21.27
C GLN A 5 6.60 -1.14 20.00
N LEU A 6 6.93 -1.68 18.83
CA LEU A 6 6.77 -0.95 17.57
C LEU A 6 5.34 -1.01 17.03
N LEU A 7 4.65 -2.14 17.19
CA LEU A 7 3.37 -2.39 16.51
C LEU A 7 2.17 -1.88 17.31
N GLN A 8 2.18 -2.11 18.62
CA GLN A 8 1.16 -1.75 19.59
C GLN A 8 1.82 -1.20 20.87
N PRO A 9 2.49 -0.04 20.81
CA PRO A 9 3.03 0.61 22.00
C PRO A 9 1.91 1.02 22.97
N GLU A 10 2.14 0.85 24.27
CA GLU A 10 1.31 1.46 25.32
C GLU A 10 1.77 2.90 25.62
N SER A 11 2.98 3.25 25.21
CA SER A 11 3.57 4.58 25.41
C SER A 11 4.51 5.01 24.28
N ILE A 12 4.40 6.26 23.85
CA ILE A 12 5.23 6.86 22.80
C ILE A 12 5.84 8.17 23.31
N ALA A 13 7.15 8.35 23.12
CA ALA A 13 7.79 9.66 23.33
C ALA A 13 8.26 10.28 22.00
N ILE A 14 7.92 11.54 21.77
CA ILE A 14 8.36 12.32 20.62
C ILE A 14 9.54 13.20 21.05
N ILE A 15 10.74 12.81 20.63
CA ILE A 15 11.97 13.59 20.83
C ILE A 15 12.09 14.62 19.72
N GLY A 16 12.06 15.91 20.09
CA GLY A 16 11.96 17.01 19.13
C GLY A 16 10.51 17.38 18.78
N GLY A 17 9.57 17.14 19.70
CA GLY A 17 8.19 17.61 19.53
C GLY A 17 8.10 19.13 19.43
N SER A 18 7.05 19.64 18.80
CA SER A 18 6.90 21.06 18.49
C SER A 18 5.43 21.49 18.41
N ASN A 19 5.12 22.73 18.79
CA ASN A 19 3.81 23.35 18.52
C ASN A 19 3.62 23.68 17.02
N ASP A 20 4.74 23.87 16.31
CA ASP A 20 4.74 24.04 14.86
C ASP A 20 4.49 22.70 14.15
N ILE A 21 3.26 22.53 13.65
CA ILE A 21 2.80 21.34 12.92
C ILE A 21 3.33 21.24 11.49
N THR A 22 4.12 22.21 11.02
CA THR A 22 4.82 22.10 9.73
C THR A 22 6.12 21.31 9.86
N LYS A 23 6.61 21.10 11.08
CA LYS A 23 7.82 20.31 11.38
C LYS A 23 7.47 18.84 11.67
N PRO A 24 8.34 17.88 11.32
CA PRO A 24 8.07 16.46 11.53
C PRO A 24 7.65 16.10 12.97
N GLY A 25 8.37 16.60 13.98
CA GLY A 25 8.07 16.34 15.39
C GLY A 25 6.75 16.95 15.89
N GLY A 26 6.34 18.10 15.33
CA GLY A 26 5.01 18.65 15.62
C GLY A 26 3.91 17.91 14.89
N LYS A 27 4.14 17.56 13.62
CA LYS A 27 3.13 16.91 12.79
C LYS A 27 2.83 15.48 13.22
N VAL A 28 3.83 14.70 13.66
CA VAL A 28 3.59 13.35 14.20
C VAL A 28 2.75 13.37 15.47
N LEU A 29 3.02 14.32 16.38
CA LEU A 29 2.21 14.47 17.58
C LEU A 29 0.77 14.83 17.23
N LYS A 30 0.58 15.75 16.28
CA LYS A 30 -0.76 16.11 15.78
C LYS A 30 -1.49 14.91 15.21
N ASN A 31 -0.83 14.12 14.38
CA ASN A 31 -1.41 12.92 13.78
C ASN A 31 -1.76 11.86 14.83
N LEU A 32 -0.93 11.64 15.86
CA LEU A 32 -1.23 10.71 16.96
C LEU A 32 -2.44 11.17 17.79
N LEU A 33 -2.57 12.48 18.04
CA LEU A 33 -3.70 13.07 18.78
C LEU A 33 -5.01 13.00 17.96
N ASP A 34 -4.96 13.41 16.68
CA ASP A 34 -6.12 13.45 15.79
C ASP A 34 -6.68 12.06 15.50
N HIS A 35 -5.82 11.04 15.50
CA HIS A 35 -6.20 9.64 15.32
C HIS A 35 -6.33 8.88 16.65
N HIS A 36 -6.45 9.61 17.76
CA HIS A 36 -6.85 9.09 19.06
C HIS A 36 -6.01 7.91 19.58
N PHE A 37 -4.67 8.02 19.50
CA PHE A 37 -3.76 7.06 20.11
C PHE A 37 -4.19 6.76 21.57
N LYS A 38 -4.34 5.48 21.89
CA LYS A 38 -4.94 5.04 23.17
C LYS A 38 -3.93 4.98 24.31
N GLY A 39 -2.64 4.92 23.99
CA GLY A 39 -1.56 4.88 24.96
C GLY A 39 -1.17 6.27 25.50
N LYS A 40 -0.07 6.32 26.25
CA LYS A 40 0.47 7.55 26.82
C LYS A 40 1.40 8.25 25.83
N LEU A 41 1.21 9.56 25.65
CA LEU A 41 2.08 10.40 24.84
C LEU A 41 2.99 11.25 25.73
N TYR A 42 4.27 11.24 25.42
CA TYR A 42 5.27 12.10 26.03
C TYR A 42 5.95 12.94 24.96
N VAL A 43 6.33 14.16 25.30
CA VAL A 43 6.98 15.08 24.38
C VAL A 43 8.25 15.61 25.02
N VAL A 44 9.35 15.62 24.26
CA VAL A 44 10.62 16.20 24.70
C VAL A 44 10.98 17.38 23.81
N ASN A 45 11.19 18.54 24.44
CA ASN A 45 11.66 19.77 23.82
C ASN A 45 12.47 20.59 24.84
N PRO A 46 13.68 21.04 24.51
CA PRO A 46 14.56 21.73 25.45
C PRO A 46 14.07 23.13 25.87
N LYS A 47 13.06 23.69 25.20
CA LYS A 47 12.62 25.09 25.39
C LYS A 47 11.16 25.22 25.81
N GLU A 48 10.29 24.37 25.29
CA GLU A 48 8.84 24.44 25.53
C GLU A 48 8.47 23.66 26.79
N THR A 49 7.48 24.15 27.53
CA THR A 49 6.91 23.45 28.70
C THR A 49 5.58 22.76 28.39
N ILE A 50 4.85 23.24 27.37
CA ILE A 50 3.59 22.65 26.89
C ILE A 50 3.63 22.60 25.36
N ILE A 51 3.34 21.42 24.79
CA ILE A 51 3.27 21.21 23.35
C ILE A 51 1.95 20.54 22.99
N GLN A 52 1.14 21.20 22.16
CA GLN A 52 -0.16 20.72 21.69
C GLN A 52 -1.07 20.22 22.82
N GLY A 53 -1.01 20.89 23.98
CA GLY A 53 -1.80 20.57 25.17
C GLY A 53 -1.20 19.52 26.10
N LEU A 54 -0.03 18.94 25.78
CA LEU A 54 0.68 18.00 26.64
C LEU A 54 1.82 18.69 27.40
N GLU A 55 2.03 18.30 28.65
CA GLU A 55 3.24 18.67 29.40
C GLU A 55 4.49 18.11 28.71
N CYS A 56 5.51 18.95 28.60
CA CYS A 56 6.74 18.65 27.89
C CYS A 56 7.90 18.47 28.86
N TYR A 57 8.72 17.45 28.60
CA TYR A 57 9.99 17.23 29.28
C TYR A 57 11.10 18.01 28.56
N HIS A 58 12.09 18.49 29.31
CA HIS A 58 13.22 19.22 28.71
C HIS A 58 14.37 18.30 28.28
N ASP A 59 14.50 17.13 28.90
CA ASP A 59 15.50 16.13 28.57
C ASP A 59 14.87 14.72 28.53
N ALA A 60 15.33 13.87 27.61
CA ALA A 60 14.87 12.48 27.50
C ALA A 60 15.20 11.65 28.75
N ARG A 61 16.20 12.07 29.55
CA ARG A 61 16.55 11.47 30.84
C ARG A 61 15.49 11.66 31.91
N ASP A 62 14.58 12.61 31.75
CA ASP A 62 13.50 12.84 32.71
C ASP A 62 12.23 12.05 32.38
N LEU A 63 12.19 11.39 31.22
CA LEU A 63 11.06 10.56 30.81
C LEU A 63 10.87 9.36 31.75
N PRO A 64 9.63 8.86 31.89
CA PRO A 64 9.39 7.53 32.46
C PRO A 64 9.89 6.44 31.50
N SER A 65 9.69 5.17 31.87
CA SER A 65 9.87 4.07 30.92
C SER A 65 8.83 4.17 29.80
N ILE A 66 9.26 3.96 28.56
CA ILE A 66 8.43 4.06 27.35
C ILE A 66 8.66 2.88 26.43
N ASP A 67 7.70 2.59 25.55
CA ASP A 67 7.81 1.51 24.56
C ASP A 67 8.53 1.96 23.28
N LEU A 68 8.07 3.08 22.73
CA LEU A 68 8.47 3.61 21.43
C LEU A 68 9.01 5.05 21.51
N GLY A 69 10.25 5.24 21.06
CA GLY A 69 10.85 6.56 20.86
C GLY A 69 10.78 7.01 19.40
N ILE A 70 10.18 8.16 19.13
CA ILE A 70 10.17 8.80 17.80
C ILE A 70 11.12 9.98 17.82
N LEU A 71 12.15 9.97 16.96
CA LEU A 71 13.16 11.01 16.90
C LEU A 71 12.96 11.91 15.69
N ALA A 72 12.74 13.19 15.95
CA ALA A 72 12.63 14.28 14.98
C ALA A 72 13.64 15.40 15.29
N ILE A 73 14.89 15.02 15.56
CA ILE A 73 16.00 15.90 15.94
C ILE A 73 17.19 15.73 14.97
N PRO A 74 18.10 16.72 14.83
CA PRO A 74 19.25 16.60 13.94
C PRO A 74 20.05 15.29 14.15
N ALA A 75 20.50 14.65 13.06
CA ALA A 75 21.15 13.32 13.06
C ALA A 75 22.24 13.17 14.14
N ARG A 76 23.10 14.17 14.30
CA ARG A 76 24.18 14.20 15.31
C ARG A 76 23.72 14.04 16.77
N LEU A 77 22.45 14.32 17.07
CA LEU A 77 21.87 14.20 18.42
C LEU A 77 21.13 12.87 18.64
N CYS A 78 20.90 12.10 17.56
CA CYS A 78 20.17 10.84 17.63
C CYS A 78 20.92 9.76 18.42
N PRO A 79 22.24 9.52 18.27
CA PRO A 79 22.92 8.43 18.99
C PRO A 79 22.78 8.53 20.51
N GLU A 80 23.07 9.70 21.09
CA GLU A 80 22.95 9.93 22.53
C GLU A 80 21.49 9.79 23.00
N SER A 81 20.52 10.29 22.22
CA SER A 81 19.10 10.15 22.56
C SER A 81 18.66 8.70 22.55
N VAL A 82 19.05 7.92 21.53
CA VAL A 82 18.76 6.48 21.43
C VAL A 82 19.40 5.74 22.60
N LYS A 83 20.67 6.04 22.94
CA LYS A 83 21.37 5.43 24.06
C LYS A 83 20.66 5.66 25.39
N VAL A 84 20.30 6.91 25.69
CA VAL A 84 19.54 7.23 26.91
C VAL A 84 18.22 6.46 26.95
N LEU A 85 17.45 6.49 25.87
CA LEU A 85 16.15 5.82 25.80
C LEU A 85 16.27 4.29 25.93
N ALA A 86 17.22 3.68 25.23
CA ALA A 86 17.42 2.25 25.22
C ALA A 86 17.98 1.72 26.55
N GLU A 87 19.02 2.36 27.09
CA GLU A 87 19.74 1.88 28.28
C GLU A 87 19.07 2.31 29.59
N THR A 88 18.42 3.48 29.65
CA THR A 88 17.87 4.02 30.91
C THR A 88 16.35 4.03 30.98
N LYS A 89 15.65 4.05 29.84
CA LYS A 89 14.17 4.09 29.78
C LYS A 89 13.54 2.77 29.33
N ASN A 90 14.37 1.75 29.10
CA ASN A 90 13.97 0.43 28.60
C ASN A 90 13.17 0.48 27.29
N THR A 91 13.42 1.51 26.46
CA THR A 91 12.75 1.69 25.16
C THR A 91 13.19 0.57 24.22
N LYS A 92 12.22 -0.13 23.61
CA LYS A 92 12.50 -1.27 22.73
C LYS A 92 12.15 -1.03 21.27
N ALA A 93 11.52 0.09 20.93
CA ALA A 93 11.25 0.46 19.55
C ALA A 93 11.66 1.91 19.28
N PHE A 94 12.19 2.13 18.07
CA PHE A 94 12.66 3.43 17.61
C PHE A 94 12.18 3.70 16.19
N ILE A 95 11.69 4.92 15.95
CA ILE A 95 11.44 5.45 14.61
C ILE A 95 12.26 6.74 14.50
N ILE A 96 13.15 6.82 13.52
CA ILE A 96 13.98 8.01 13.31
C ILE A 96 13.61 8.65 11.97
N PHE A 97 13.00 9.83 12.03
CA PHE A 97 12.60 10.57 10.83
C PHE A 97 13.76 11.28 10.15
N SER A 98 14.75 11.69 10.95
CA SER A 98 15.83 12.55 10.50
C SER A 98 16.66 11.91 9.41
N ALA A 99 16.97 12.70 8.39
CA ALA A 99 18.02 12.44 7.42
C ALA A 99 19.38 12.92 7.96
N GLY A 100 20.42 12.65 7.19
CA GLY A 100 21.82 13.01 7.42
C GLY A 100 22.68 11.87 7.95
N PHE A 101 22.36 10.64 7.54
CA PHE A 101 23.05 9.42 7.91
C PHE A 101 23.88 8.87 6.73
N HIS A 102 23.86 7.56 6.47
CA HIS A 102 24.71 6.96 5.44
C HIS A 102 24.42 7.48 4.03
N GLU A 103 23.21 7.97 3.78
CA GLU A 103 22.79 8.56 2.52
C GLU A 103 23.48 9.89 2.22
N GLU A 104 23.98 10.59 3.25
CA GLU A 104 24.64 11.90 3.11
C GLU A 104 26.17 11.79 3.17
N SER A 105 26.72 11.03 4.13
CA SER A 105 28.17 11.02 4.36
C SER A 105 28.70 9.81 5.15
N GLN A 106 30.02 9.62 5.12
CA GLN A 106 30.71 8.61 5.93
C GLN A 106 30.55 8.85 7.45
N GLU A 107 30.52 10.11 7.89
CA GLU A 107 30.26 10.43 9.30
C GLU A 107 28.81 10.11 9.67
N GLY A 108 27.86 10.41 8.77
CA GLY A 108 26.47 10.00 8.92
C GLY A 108 26.32 8.49 9.04
N ALA A 109 27.05 7.71 8.22
CA ALA A 109 27.09 6.25 8.34
C ALA A 109 27.62 5.78 9.70
N ARG A 110 28.61 6.47 10.28
CA ARG A 110 29.14 6.18 11.62
C ARG A 110 28.09 6.41 12.71
N LEU A 111 27.34 7.51 12.62
CA LEU A 111 26.23 7.80 13.55
C LEU A 111 25.13 6.74 13.46
N GLU A 112 24.79 6.31 12.24
CA GLU A 112 23.81 5.26 12.00
C GLU A 112 24.25 3.93 12.61
N GLN A 113 25.52 3.54 12.43
CA GLN A 113 26.06 2.33 13.01
C GLN A 113 26.02 2.35 14.55
N GLU A 114 26.38 3.47 15.19
CA GLU A 114 26.32 3.62 16.65
C GLU A 114 24.91 3.43 17.20
N ILE A 115 23.90 3.96 16.49
CA ILE A 115 22.49 3.76 16.79
C ILE A 115 22.13 2.27 16.68
N VAL A 116 22.45 1.62 15.56
CA VAL A 116 22.13 0.21 15.32
C VAL A 116 22.77 -0.70 16.36
N GLU A 117 24.04 -0.47 16.71
CA GLU A 117 24.74 -1.22 17.76
C GLU A 117 24.04 -1.11 19.11
N THR A 118 23.61 0.09 19.49
CA THR A 118 22.88 0.37 20.72
C THR A 118 21.51 -0.35 20.76
N VAL A 119 20.75 -0.25 19.66
CA VAL A 119 19.45 -0.90 19.53
C VAL A 119 19.60 -2.43 19.57
N ASN A 120 20.59 -2.99 18.88
CA ASN A 120 20.86 -4.43 18.89
C ASN A 120 21.25 -4.94 20.29
N LYS A 121 22.17 -4.24 20.98
CA LYS A 121 22.63 -4.60 22.33
C LYS A 121 21.50 -4.68 23.35
N THR A 122 20.46 -3.87 23.16
CA THR A 122 19.30 -3.80 24.06
C THR A 122 18.12 -4.65 23.61
N GLY A 123 18.25 -5.39 22.50
CA GLY A 123 17.19 -6.21 21.93
C GLY A 123 16.03 -5.40 21.33
N GLY A 124 16.27 -4.14 20.98
CA GLY A 124 15.28 -3.25 20.40
C GLY A 124 15.12 -3.41 18.88
N CYS A 125 14.21 -2.63 18.32
CA CYS A 125 14.01 -2.52 16.88
C CYS A 125 14.02 -1.06 16.39
N LEU A 126 14.54 -0.83 15.19
CA LEU A 126 14.67 0.47 14.55
C LEU A 126 14.03 0.47 13.16
N ILE A 127 13.11 1.42 12.95
CA ILE A 127 12.64 1.83 11.62
C ILE A 127 13.36 3.12 11.22
N GLY A 128 13.89 3.14 10.00
CA GLY A 128 14.71 4.22 9.49
C GLY A 128 16.22 4.00 9.71
N PRO A 129 17.02 5.08 9.87
CA PRO A 129 16.60 6.48 9.87
C PRO A 129 16.09 6.97 8.50
N ASN A 130 15.85 8.28 8.35
CA ASN A 130 15.39 8.89 7.10
C ASN A 130 14.13 8.23 6.53
N CYS A 131 13.08 8.16 7.36
CA CYS A 131 11.80 7.55 7.00
C CYS A 131 10.64 8.50 7.30
N ILE A 132 9.45 8.18 6.78
CA ILE A 132 8.22 8.91 7.16
C ILE A 132 7.52 8.31 8.38
N GLY A 133 7.93 7.11 8.82
CA GLY A 133 7.40 6.41 9.98
C GLY A 133 6.55 5.19 9.66
N VAL A 134 5.67 4.86 10.61
CA VAL A 134 4.85 3.64 10.60
C VAL A 134 3.41 3.98 10.94
N MET A 135 2.47 3.35 10.24
CA MET A 135 1.05 3.32 10.59
C MET A 135 0.63 1.88 10.83
N THR A 136 0.03 1.63 11.99
CA THR A 136 -0.61 0.36 12.34
C THR A 136 -2.04 0.63 12.82
N PRO A 137 -2.89 -0.40 12.99
CA PRO A 137 -4.20 -0.20 13.61
C PRO A 137 -4.16 0.45 15.01
N TYR A 138 -2.99 0.49 15.66
CA TYR A 138 -2.82 0.98 17.01
C TYR A 138 -2.24 2.39 17.10
N HIS A 139 -1.50 2.87 16.08
CA HIS A 139 -0.90 4.20 16.09
C HIS A 139 -0.54 4.72 14.69
N THR A 140 -0.53 6.05 14.57
CA THR A 140 -0.20 6.80 13.34
C THR A 140 1.11 7.57 13.52
N SER A 141 2.19 6.86 13.84
CA SER A 141 3.53 7.43 14.07
C SER A 141 4.22 7.88 12.78
N VAL A 142 3.60 8.84 12.08
CA VAL A 142 4.07 9.46 10.84
C VAL A 142 3.91 10.98 10.90
N PHE A 143 4.74 11.71 10.16
CA PHE A 143 4.60 13.16 10.02
C PHE A 143 3.96 13.60 8.69
N THR A 144 3.49 12.66 7.87
CA THR A 144 2.93 12.95 6.55
C THR A 144 1.40 12.88 6.55
N THR A 145 0.80 13.33 5.44
CA THR A 145 -0.61 13.15 5.08
C THR A 145 -0.69 12.77 3.59
N PRO A 146 -1.75 12.10 3.12
CA PRO A 146 -2.94 11.66 3.88
C PRO A 146 -2.63 10.51 4.86
N ILE A 147 -3.47 10.39 5.89
CA ILE A 147 -3.55 9.18 6.73
C ILE A 147 -4.73 8.35 6.18
N PRO A 148 -4.49 7.16 5.61
CA PRO A 148 -5.57 6.32 5.11
C PRO A 148 -6.44 5.78 6.24
N GLU A 149 -7.66 5.37 5.90
CA GLU A 149 -8.42 4.45 6.77
C GLU A 149 -7.65 3.13 6.87
N LEU A 150 -7.42 2.66 8.10
CA LEU A 150 -6.80 1.37 8.36
C LEU A 150 -7.87 0.32 8.71
N VAL A 151 -7.95 -0.74 7.91
CA VAL A 151 -8.89 -1.85 8.08
C VAL A 151 -8.13 -3.19 7.98
N PRO A 152 -8.55 -4.23 8.73
CA PRO A 152 -7.81 -5.50 8.79
C PRO A 152 -7.56 -6.17 7.42
N ASP A 153 -8.54 -6.09 6.52
CA ASP A 153 -8.53 -6.65 5.17
C ASP A 153 -7.91 -5.73 4.10
N GLY A 154 -7.47 -4.54 4.49
CA GLY A 154 -6.76 -3.60 3.62
C GLY A 154 -5.35 -4.10 3.29
N VAL A 155 -4.58 -3.36 2.50
CA VAL A 155 -3.24 -3.79 2.08
C VAL A 155 -2.16 -3.47 3.11
N ASP A 156 -1.20 -4.36 3.32
CA ASP A 156 0.06 -4.01 3.96
C ASP A 156 0.97 -3.33 2.93
N PHE A 157 1.46 -2.13 3.22
CA PHE A 157 2.35 -1.39 2.33
C PHE A 157 3.72 -1.17 2.96
N ILE A 158 4.77 -1.63 2.29
CA ILE A 158 6.16 -1.49 2.74
C ILE A 158 6.95 -0.69 1.70
N SER A 159 7.62 0.38 2.12
CA SER A 159 8.36 1.25 1.20
C SER A 159 9.73 1.64 1.74
N GLY A 160 10.75 1.46 0.89
CA GLY A 160 12.10 2.02 1.11
C GLY A 160 12.15 3.54 1.01
N SER A 161 11.22 4.16 0.27
CA SER A 161 11.19 5.62 0.07
C SER A 161 9.97 6.27 0.71
N GLY A 162 10.22 7.28 1.54
CA GLY A 162 9.18 8.03 2.23
C GLY A 162 8.27 8.83 1.31
N ALA A 163 8.84 9.69 0.46
CA ALA A 163 8.06 10.52 -0.46
C ALA A 163 7.26 9.67 -1.46
N THR A 164 7.88 8.63 -2.02
CA THR A 164 7.19 7.72 -2.94
C THR A 164 6.09 6.94 -2.24
N ALA A 165 6.23 6.60 -0.94
CA ALA A 165 5.14 6.01 -0.18
C ALA A 165 3.92 6.92 -0.11
N VAL A 166 4.11 8.22 0.16
CA VAL A 166 3.01 9.21 0.18
C VAL A 166 2.30 9.26 -1.18
N PHE A 167 3.04 9.34 -2.28
CA PHE A 167 2.44 9.45 -3.62
C PHE A 167 1.75 8.18 -4.10
N ILE A 168 2.22 7.00 -3.67
CA ILE A 168 1.53 5.73 -3.91
C ILE A 168 0.24 5.68 -3.10
N MET A 169 0.28 6.02 -1.80
CA MET A 169 -0.92 6.05 -0.96
C MET A 169 -1.97 7.03 -1.47
N GLU A 170 -1.59 8.25 -1.85
CA GLU A 170 -2.52 9.25 -2.38
C GLU A 170 -3.26 8.72 -3.63
N TYR A 171 -2.54 8.07 -4.54
CA TYR A 171 -3.16 7.46 -5.71
C TYR A 171 -3.99 6.22 -5.34
N ALA A 172 -3.53 5.37 -4.44
CA ALA A 172 -4.23 4.17 -4.02
C ALA A 172 -5.57 4.49 -3.32
N ILE A 173 -5.58 5.44 -2.39
CA ILE A 173 -6.79 5.88 -1.65
C ILE A 173 -7.85 6.41 -2.63
N THR A 174 -7.44 7.21 -3.62
CA THR A 174 -8.35 7.75 -4.63
C THR A 174 -8.91 6.71 -5.59
N ASN A 175 -8.32 5.50 -5.61
CA ASN A 175 -8.81 4.34 -6.36
C ASN A 175 -9.51 3.31 -5.44
N GLY A 176 -9.87 3.69 -4.21
CA GLY A 176 -10.63 2.85 -3.28
C GLY A 176 -9.80 1.82 -2.51
N LEU A 177 -8.48 1.82 -2.66
CA LEU A 177 -7.64 0.89 -1.92
C LEU A 177 -7.51 1.33 -0.45
N LYS A 178 -7.88 0.42 0.45
CA LYS A 178 -7.69 0.59 1.90
C LYS A 178 -6.39 -0.06 2.36
N PHE A 179 -5.91 0.33 3.53
CA PHE A 179 -4.64 -0.13 4.08
C PHE A 179 -4.87 -0.90 5.38
N SER A 180 -4.01 -1.85 5.70
CA SER A 180 -3.98 -2.56 6.99
C SER A 180 -2.82 -2.05 7.84
N SER A 181 -1.66 -1.86 7.19
CA SER A 181 -0.48 -1.25 7.80
C SER A 181 0.39 -0.55 6.76
N VAL A 182 1.20 0.40 7.20
CA VAL A 182 2.17 1.11 6.35
C VAL A 182 3.52 1.18 7.08
N PHE A 183 4.57 0.70 6.44
CA PHE A 183 5.95 0.76 6.93
C PHE A 183 6.84 1.51 5.94
N SER A 184 7.30 2.70 6.32
CA SER A 184 8.41 3.36 5.63
C SER A 184 9.70 3.00 6.32
N VAL A 185 10.51 2.14 5.69
CA VAL A 185 11.75 1.62 6.30
C VAL A 185 12.94 2.57 6.15
N GLY A 186 12.83 3.55 5.22
CA GLY A 186 13.88 4.54 4.97
C GLY A 186 15.21 3.87 4.63
N ASN A 187 16.27 4.35 5.28
CA ASN A 187 17.63 3.82 5.14
C ASN A 187 17.76 2.33 5.46
N SER A 188 16.78 1.71 6.14
CA SER A 188 16.78 0.28 6.44
C SER A 188 17.99 -0.18 7.25
N ALA A 189 18.51 0.69 8.12
CA ALA A 189 19.77 0.45 8.85
C ALA A 189 19.73 -0.79 9.77
N GLN A 190 18.54 -1.18 10.22
CA GLN A 190 18.32 -2.44 10.93
C GLN A 190 17.18 -3.26 10.31
N ILE A 191 16.01 -2.63 10.11
CA ILE A 191 14.82 -3.26 9.53
C ILE A 191 14.60 -2.70 8.14
N GLY A 192 14.78 -3.55 7.13
CA GLY A 192 14.43 -3.26 5.74
C GLY A 192 13.11 -3.89 5.32
N VAL A 193 12.83 -3.83 4.00
CA VAL A 193 11.63 -4.42 3.42
C VAL A 193 11.56 -5.93 3.71
N GLU A 194 12.69 -6.61 3.65
CA GLU A 194 12.80 -8.05 3.87
C GLU A 194 12.48 -8.46 5.31
N GLU A 195 12.90 -7.66 6.30
CA GLU A 195 12.56 -7.90 7.71
C GLU A 195 11.08 -7.66 8.01
N VAL A 196 10.47 -6.62 7.43
CA VAL A 196 9.04 -6.38 7.58
C VAL A 196 8.25 -7.53 6.95
N LEU A 197 8.64 -7.97 5.74
CA LEU A 197 7.98 -9.10 5.08
C LEU A 197 8.16 -10.42 5.84
N GLU A 198 9.35 -10.67 6.41
CA GLU A 198 9.60 -11.80 7.32
C GLU A 198 8.65 -11.77 8.51
N TYR A 199 8.49 -10.61 9.15
CA TYR A 199 7.58 -10.46 10.28
C TYR A 199 6.13 -10.77 9.88
N LEU A 200 5.65 -10.18 8.78
CA LEU A 200 4.28 -10.42 8.28
C LEU A 200 4.04 -11.88 7.91
N ASP A 201 5.04 -12.58 7.38
CA ASP A 201 4.96 -14.02 7.09
C ASP A 201 4.92 -14.86 8.36
N MET A 202 5.84 -14.63 9.29
CA MET A 202 5.96 -15.43 10.51
C MET A 202 4.76 -15.29 11.45
N HIS A 203 4.08 -14.14 11.41
CA HIS A 203 2.91 -13.84 12.25
C HIS A 203 1.59 -13.82 11.47
N PHE A 204 1.58 -14.40 10.26
CA PHE A 204 0.38 -14.42 9.42
C PHE A 204 -0.74 -15.25 10.04
N ASP A 205 -1.88 -14.60 10.28
CA ASP A 205 -3.15 -15.23 10.66
C ASP A 205 -4.14 -15.10 9.49
N PRO A 206 -4.62 -16.20 8.88
CA PRO A 206 -5.58 -16.17 7.77
C PRO A 206 -6.89 -15.40 8.04
N LEU A 207 -7.27 -15.21 9.31
CA LEU A 207 -8.49 -14.53 9.72
C LEU A 207 -8.30 -13.05 10.05
N GLN A 208 -7.07 -12.64 10.40
CA GLN A 208 -6.80 -11.28 10.92
C GLN A 208 -5.79 -10.51 10.06
N SER A 209 -4.88 -11.20 9.38
CA SER A 209 -3.83 -10.57 8.60
C SER A 209 -4.32 -10.24 7.19
N SER A 210 -3.89 -9.07 6.71
CA SER A 210 -4.06 -8.69 5.31
C SER A 210 -3.51 -9.77 4.37
N LYS A 211 -4.25 -10.09 3.31
CA LYS A 211 -3.79 -11.00 2.26
C LYS A 211 -3.00 -10.29 1.17
N ILE A 212 -2.89 -8.96 1.19
CA ILE A 212 -2.32 -8.18 0.09
C ILE A 212 -1.11 -7.40 0.60
N LYS A 213 0.03 -7.56 -0.06
CA LYS A 213 1.26 -6.84 0.28
C LYS A 213 1.73 -6.04 -0.93
N LEU A 214 1.90 -4.73 -0.77
CA LEU A 214 2.50 -3.86 -1.76
C LEU A 214 3.90 -3.46 -1.30
N LEU A 215 4.88 -3.52 -2.21
CA LEU A 215 6.27 -3.23 -1.90
C LEU A 215 6.81 -2.13 -2.83
N TYR A 216 7.50 -1.15 -2.28
CA TYR A 216 8.39 -0.27 -3.02
C TYR A 216 9.83 -0.49 -2.55
N ILE A 217 10.67 -0.99 -3.45
CA ILE A 217 11.99 -1.53 -3.14
C ILE A 217 13.05 -0.73 -3.89
N GLU A 218 14.00 -0.15 -3.16
CA GLU A 218 15.14 0.58 -3.73
C GLU A 218 16.37 -0.33 -3.87
N SER A 219 16.64 -1.15 -2.85
CA SER A 219 17.70 -2.17 -2.80
C SER A 219 17.11 -3.50 -2.30
N ILE A 220 17.72 -4.61 -2.72
CA ILE A 220 17.44 -5.95 -2.17
C ILE A 220 18.75 -6.44 -1.58
N GLU A 221 18.87 -6.36 -0.27
CA GLU A 221 20.09 -6.77 0.44
C GLU A 221 20.06 -8.24 0.81
N LYS A 222 18.86 -8.78 1.09
CA LYS A 222 18.66 -10.15 1.59
C LYS A 222 17.75 -10.92 0.63
N PRO A 223 18.20 -11.23 -0.60
CA PRO A 223 17.35 -11.83 -1.64
C PRO A 223 16.77 -13.20 -1.23
N ASP A 224 17.53 -14.01 -0.50
CA ASP A 224 17.03 -15.31 0.00
C ASP A 224 15.93 -15.14 1.04
N LYS A 225 16.02 -14.12 1.90
CA LYS A 225 14.98 -13.77 2.87
C LYS A 225 13.72 -13.32 2.14
N LEU A 226 13.86 -12.40 1.18
CA LEU A 226 12.75 -11.93 0.35
C LEU A 226 12.05 -13.11 -0.34
N LEU A 227 12.82 -13.97 -1.01
CA LEU A 227 12.30 -15.15 -1.71
C LEU A 227 11.55 -16.09 -0.77
N LYS A 228 12.15 -16.44 0.38
CA LYS A 228 11.58 -17.37 1.35
C LYS A 228 10.23 -16.88 1.86
N HIS A 229 10.17 -15.64 2.36
CA HIS A 229 9.00 -15.11 3.04
C HIS A 229 7.90 -14.69 2.07
N ALA A 230 8.24 -14.12 0.91
CA ALA A 230 7.27 -13.88 -0.16
C ALA A 230 6.61 -15.19 -0.62
N SER A 231 7.41 -16.21 -0.96
CA SER A 231 6.87 -17.49 -1.41
C SER A 231 6.02 -18.19 -0.35
N SER A 232 6.37 -18.02 0.93
CA SER A 232 5.59 -18.54 2.06
C SER A 232 4.23 -17.86 2.18
N LEU A 233 4.18 -16.52 2.12
CA LEU A 233 2.95 -15.75 2.10
C LEU A 233 2.07 -16.11 0.90
N ILE A 234 2.64 -16.23 -0.31
CA ILE A 234 1.90 -16.66 -1.51
C ILE A 234 1.25 -18.03 -1.28
N ARG A 235 1.96 -19.01 -0.70
CA ARG A 235 1.38 -20.33 -0.35
C ARG A 235 0.29 -20.26 0.71
N LYS A 236 0.30 -19.25 1.58
CA LYS A 236 -0.75 -18.96 2.58
C LYS A 236 -1.96 -18.23 1.98
N GLY A 237 -1.96 -17.99 0.66
CA GLY A 237 -3.05 -17.33 -0.05
C GLY A 237 -2.91 -15.81 -0.13
N CYS A 238 -1.73 -15.26 0.18
CA CYS A 238 -1.47 -13.84 -0.04
C CYS A 238 -1.17 -13.54 -1.52
N ARG A 239 -1.23 -12.26 -1.85
CA ARG A 239 -0.85 -11.69 -3.14
C ARG A 239 0.14 -10.56 -2.88
N ILE A 240 1.21 -10.51 -3.66
CA ILE A 240 2.29 -9.54 -3.45
C ILE A 240 2.59 -8.86 -4.78
N ALA A 241 2.64 -7.53 -4.77
CA ALA A 241 3.12 -6.73 -5.88
C ALA A 241 4.25 -5.80 -5.45
N ALA A 242 5.20 -5.54 -6.34
CA ALA A 242 6.37 -4.74 -6.02
C ALA A 242 6.82 -3.84 -7.18
N ILE A 243 7.21 -2.62 -6.85
CA ILE A 243 8.08 -1.80 -7.69
C ILE A 243 9.52 -2.00 -7.22
N LYS A 244 10.42 -2.38 -8.13
CA LYS A 244 11.86 -2.23 -7.93
C LYS A 244 12.32 -0.98 -8.68
N ALA A 245 12.83 0.02 -7.96
CA ALA A 245 13.41 1.21 -8.58
C ALA A 245 14.82 0.94 -9.15
N GLY A 246 15.29 1.79 -10.07
CA GLY A 246 16.66 1.73 -10.61
C GLY A 246 16.95 0.56 -11.56
N THR A 247 15.97 0.20 -12.41
CA THR A 247 16.03 -0.98 -13.30
C THR A 247 16.89 -0.80 -14.55
N SER A 248 17.00 0.43 -15.06
CA SER A 248 17.86 0.75 -16.20
C SER A 248 19.27 1.13 -15.73
N ALA A 249 20.28 1.06 -16.61
CA ALA A 249 21.61 1.53 -16.26
C ALA A 249 21.63 2.99 -15.76
N ALA A 250 20.80 3.86 -16.36
CA ALA A 250 20.67 5.24 -15.91
C ALA A 250 19.93 5.35 -14.57
N GLY A 251 18.83 4.62 -14.40
CA GLY A 251 18.07 4.59 -13.16
C GLY A 251 18.87 4.01 -12.00
N SER A 252 19.66 2.96 -12.25
CA SER A 252 20.55 2.36 -11.26
C SER A 252 21.61 3.36 -10.81
N ARG A 253 22.23 4.12 -11.73
CA ARG A 253 23.16 5.19 -11.34
C ARG A 253 22.49 6.26 -10.47
N ALA A 254 21.29 6.69 -10.86
CA ALA A 254 20.52 7.67 -10.08
C ALA A 254 20.17 7.15 -8.68
N ALA A 255 19.72 5.89 -8.57
CA ALA A 255 19.41 5.25 -7.30
C ALA A 255 20.66 5.10 -6.41
N THR A 256 21.80 4.68 -6.98
CA THR A 256 23.07 4.60 -6.25
C THR A 256 23.52 5.98 -5.75
N SER A 257 23.36 7.04 -6.54
CA SER A 257 23.67 8.41 -6.07
C SER A 257 22.72 8.91 -4.98
N HIS A 258 21.48 8.42 -4.93
CA HIS A 258 20.48 8.81 -3.94
C HIS A 258 20.61 8.01 -2.63
N THR A 259 20.94 6.72 -2.70
CA THR A 259 20.90 5.79 -1.56
C THR A 259 22.27 5.26 -1.15
N GLY A 260 23.30 5.45 -1.97
CA GLY A 260 24.61 4.80 -1.78
C GLY A 260 24.61 3.29 -2.10
N ALA A 261 23.46 2.69 -2.42
CA ALA A 261 23.35 1.25 -2.63
C ALA A 261 23.96 0.77 -3.96
N LEU A 262 24.52 -0.45 -3.96
CA LEU A 262 25.09 -1.09 -5.14
C LEU A 262 24.03 -1.41 -6.21
N ALA A 263 24.42 -1.25 -7.48
CA ALA A 263 23.61 -1.60 -8.63
C ALA A 263 23.28 -3.11 -8.66
N SER A 264 22.01 -3.44 -8.80
CA SER A 264 21.54 -4.82 -8.98
C SER A 264 21.24 -5.11 -10.46
N SER A 265 21.54 -6.33 -10.93
CA SER A 265 21.14 -6.75 -12.28
C SER A 265 19.62 -6.84 -12.38
N ASP A 266 19.04 -6.12 -13.35
CA ASP A 266 17.59 -6.10 -13.54
C ASP A 266 17.01 -7.47 -13.87
N THR A 267 17.74 -8.26 -14.67
CA THR A 267 17.37 -9.64 -15.01
C THR A 267 17.36 -10.55 -13.78
N ALA A 268 18.31 -10.35 -12.85
CA ALA A 268 18.35 -11.12 -11.61
C ALA A 268 17.18 -10.74 -10.68
N VAL A 269 16.84 -9.45 -10.59
CA VAL A 269 15.64 -8.99 -9.88
C VAL A 269 14.39 -9.60 -10.48
N ASP A 270 14.25 -9.57 -11.81
CA ASP A 270 13.06 -10.11 -12.49
C ASP A 270 12.87 -11.60 -12.21
N ALA A 271 13.95 -12.37 -12.33
CA ALA A 271 13.94 -13.80 -12.02
C ALA A 271 13.61 -14.07 -10.54
N LEU A 272 14.14 -13.25 -9.62
CA LEU A 272 13.86 -13.35 -8.18
C LEU A 272 12.39 -13.08 -7.88
N LEU A 273 11.84 -11.97 -8.35
CA LEU A 273 10.43 -11.60 -8.12
C LEU A 273 9.48 -12.64 -8.71
N ARG A 274 9.75 -13.08 -9.96
CA ARG A 274 8.97 -14.13 -10.62
C ARG A 274 9.00 -15.44 -9.84
N LYS A 275 10.18 -15.87 -9.37
CA LYS A 275 10.34 -17.10 -8.55
C LYS A 275 9.64 -16.98 -7.20
N ALA A 276 9.61 -15.77 -6.62
CA ALA A 276 8.92 -15.48 -5.37
C ALA A 276 7.40 -15.38 -5.50
N GLY A 277 6.87 -15.35 -6.73
CA GLY A 277 5.44 -15.12 -6.99
C GLY A 277 5.01 -13.67 -6.80
N ILE A 278 5.95 -12.72 -6.84
CA ILE A 278 5.68 -11.28 -6.71
C ILE A 278 5.36 -10.71 -8.09
N VAL A 279 4.22 -10.05 -8.23
CA VAL A 279 3.86 -9.30 -9.44
C VAL A 279 4.71 -8.03 -9.50
N ARG A 280 5.52 -7.92 -10.54
CA ARG A 280 6.36 -6.73 -10.75
C ARG A 280 5.55 -5.62 -11.40
N CYS A 281 5.68 -4.41 -10.86
CA CYS A 281 5.07 -3.19 -11.38
C CYS A 281 6.14 -2.16 -11.74
N HIS A 282 5.84 -1.27 -12.67
CA HIS A 282 6.75 -0.27 -13.23
C HIS A 282 6.32 1.18 -12.96
N SER A 283 5.16 1.40 -12.36
CA SER A 283 4.70 2.73 -11.96
C SER A 283 3.86 2.68 -10.68
N ARG A 284 3.74 3.84 -10.00
CA ARG A 284 2.87 4.00 -8.84
C ARG A 284 1.41 3.67 -9.16
N GLN A 285 0.95 4.05 -10.36
CA GLN A 285 -0.42 3.80 -10.81
C GLN A 285 -0.66 2.30 -11.00
N GLU A 286 0.30 1.61 -11.62
CA GLU A 286 0.24 0.17 -11.83
C GLU A 286 0.25 -0.59 -10.50
N LEU A 287 1.12 -0.24 -9.56
CA LEU A 287 1.17 -0.90 -8.24
C LEU A 287 -0.16 -0.78 -7.49
N ALA A 288 -0.76 0.41 -7.49
CA ALA A 288 -2.06 0.64 -6.87
C ALA A 288 -3.20 -0.09 -7.61
N THR A 289 -3.17 -0.09 -8.96
CA THR A 289 -4.17 -0.80 -9.78
C THR A 289 -4.11 -2.30 -9.54
N VAL A 290 -2.91 -2.89 -9.51
CA VAL A 290 -2.70 -4.30 -9.17
C VAL A 290 -3.15 -4.58 -7.73
N GLY A 291 -2.88 -3.67 -6.79
CA GLY A 291 -3.41 -3.74 -5.43
C GLY A 291 -4.94 -3.81 -5.39
N GLY A 292 -5.63 -3.00 -6.20
CA GLY A 292 -7.09 -3.05 -6.38
C GLY A 292 -7.55 -4.38 -7.00
N ILE A 293 -6.89 -4.85 -8.06
CA ILE A 293 -7.20 -6.17 -8.65
C ILE A 293 -7.08 -7.29 -7.61
N PHE A 294 -6.11 -7.18 -6.71
CA PHE A 294 -5.89 -8.17 -5.65
C PHE A 294 -6.99 -8.21 -4.58
N THR A 295 -7.89 -7.22 -4.49
CA THR A 295 -9.04 -7.28 -3.57
C THR A 295 -10.17 -8.14 -4.12
N HIS A 296 -10.22 -8.39 -5.43
CA HIS A 296 -11.24 -9.21 -6.06
C HIS A 296 -10.96 -10.71 -5.93
N PRO A 297 -11.98 -11.57 -6.03
CA PRO A 297 -11.80 -13.02 -6.04
C PRO A 297 -10.81 -13.49 -7.12
N PRO A 298 -10.05 -14.58 -6.87
CA PRO A 298 -9.12 -15.11 -7.87
C PRO A 298 -9.84 -15.50 -9.15
N LEU A 299 -9.19 -15.30 -10.30
CA LEU A 299 -9.70 -15.79 -11.56
C LEU A 299 -9.69 -17.34 -11.56
N PRO A 300 -10.83 -18.01 -11.75
CA PRO A 300 -10.89 -19.47 -11.74
C PRO A 300 -10.34 -20.11 -13.04
N GLY A 301 -10.18 -19.30 -14.09
CA GLY A 301 -9.63 -19.67 -15.38
C GLY A 301 -9.19 -18.42 -16.13
N ASN A 302 -8.84 -18.56 -17.41
CA ASN A 302 -8.32 -17.46 -18.23
C ASN A 302 -9.33 -16.95 -19.28
N ARG A 303 -10.60 -17.37 -19.26
CA ARG A 303 -11.59 -16.96 -20.27
C ARG A 303 -12.48 -15.84 -19.74
N MET A 304 -12.44 -14.66 -20.37
CA MET A 304 -13.11 -13.47 -19.88
C MET A 304 -14.17 -12.95 -20.86
N ALA A 305 -15.33 -12.55 -20.32
CA ALA A 305 -16.32 -11.75 -21.05
C ALA A 305 -16.03 -10.27 -20.81
N ILE A 306 -15.98 -9.47 -21.86
CA ILE A 306 -15.91 -8.02 -21.77
C ILE A 306 -17.32 -7.47 -21.99
N ILE A 307 -17.84 -6.72 -21.03
CA ILE A 307 -19.15 -6.08 -21.08
C ILE A 307 -18.91 -4.57 -21.14
N THR A 308 -19.48 -3.88 -22.12
CA THR A 308 -19.24 -2.45 -22.33
C THR A 308 -20.45 -1.69 -22.84
N HIS A 309 -20.57 -0.42 -22.49
CA HIS A 309 -21.49 0.54 -23.14
C HIS A 309 -20.77 1.37 -24.23
N ALA A 310 -19.46 1.12 -24.44
CA ALA A 310 -18.61 1.83 -25.39
C ALA A 310 -17.60 0.87 -26.06
N GLY A 311 -17.74 0.62 -27.36
CA GLY A 311 -16.90 -0.35 -28.08
C GLY A 311 -15.40 -0.04 -28.12
N GLY A 312 -14.99 1.23 -28.28
CA GLY A 312 -13.57 1.61 -28.42
C GLY A 312 -12.67 1.12 -27.26
N PRO A 313 -13.00 1.48 -25.99
CA PRO A 313 -12.30 0.95 -24.82
C PRO A 313 -12.27 -0.58 -24.73
N ALA A 314 -13.33 -1.26 -25.17
CA ALA A 314 -13.40 -2.72 -25.14
C ALA A 314 -12.45 -3.39 -26.15
N VAL A 315 -12.23 -2.78 -27.32
CA VAL A 315 -11.19 -3.24 -28.27
C VAL A 315 -9.81 -3.15 -27.64
N MET A 316 -9.48 -2.01 -27.01
CA MET A 316 -8.20 -1.83 -26.31
C MET A 316 -8.00 -2.86 -25.19
N LEU A 317 -9.06 -3.14 -24.42
CA LEU A 317 -9.01 -4.15 -23.37
C LEU A 317 -8.87 -5.56 -23.93
N THR A 318 -9.54 -5.87 -25.03
CA THR A 318 -9.45 -7.18 -25.72
C THR A 318 -8.01 -7.47 -26.12
N ASP A 319 -7.33 -6.50 -26.74
CA ASP A 319 -5.92 -6.63 -27.13
C ASP A 319 -5.02 -6.79 -25.90
N ALA A 320 -5.21 -5.97 -24.87
CA ALA A 320 -4.41 -6.02 -23.65
C ALA A 320 -4.53 -7.37 -22.93
N LEU A 321 -5.76 -7.90 -22.81
CA LEU A 321 -6.04 -9.20 -22.19
C LEU A 321 -5.47 -10.36 -23.02
N SER A 322 -5.73 -10.38 -24.34
CA SER A 322 -5.28 -11.46 -25.23
C SER A 322 -3.75 -11.54 -25.29
N ASN A 323 -3.06 -10.39 -25.40
CA ASN A 323 -1.60 -10.34 -25.43
C ASN A 323 -0.95 -10.82 -24.11
N ASN A 324 -1.72 -10.91 -23.02
CA ASN A 324 -1.27 -11.36 -21.72
C ASN A 324 -1.88 -12.72 -21.30
N GLY A 325 -2.43 -13.48 -22.26
CA GLY A 325 -2.85 -14.87 -22.06
C GLY A 325 -4.26 -15.07 -21.51
N ILE A 326 -5.08 -14.00 -21.45
CA ILE A 326 -6.51 -14.09 -21.17
C ILE A 326 -7.26 -14.30 -22.49
N GLU A 327 -8.04 -15.35 -22.58
CA GLU A 327 -8.85 -15.70 -23.73
C GLU A 327 -10.16 -14.91 -23.74
N ILE A 328 -10.53 -14.38 -24.90
CA ILE A 328 -11.80 -13.67 -25.12
C ILE A 328 -12.65 -14.54 -26.05
N PRO A 329 -13.31 -15.59 -25.54
CA PRO A 329 -14.00 -16.56 -26.39
C PRO A 329 -15.20 -15.91 -27.10
N PRO A 330 -15.52 -16.33 -28.33
CA PRO A 330 -16.69 -15.83 -29.04
C PRO A 330 -17.97 -16.19 -28.26
N LEU A 331 -18.92 -15.25 -28.27
CA LEU A 331 -20.22 -15.39 -27.64
C LEU A 331 -21.31 -15.12 -28.68
N GLU A 332 -22.41 -15.86 -28.58
CA GLU A 332 -23.61 -15.63 -29.36
C GLU A 332 -24.83 -15.96 -28.49
N SER A 333 -25.84 -15.10 -28.51
CA SER A 333 -27.11 -15.34 -27.83
C SER A 333 -28.22 -14.49 -28.45
N PRO A 334 -28.97 -15.01 -29.43
CA PRO A 334 -30.12 -14.31 -30.01
C PRO A 334 -31.16 -13.91 -28.94
N GLU A 335 -31.32 -14.74 -27.91
CA GLU A 335 -32.22 -14.46 -26.79
C GLU A 335 -31.76 -13.22 -26.00
N LEU A 336 -30.48 -13.13 -25.62
CA LEU A 336 -29.94 -11.95 -24.94
C LEU A 336 -30.02 -10.71 -25.86
N LEU A 337 -29.67 -10.84 -27.13
CA LEU A 337 -29.70 -9.73 -28.09
C LEU A 337 -31.11 -9.14 -28.21
N SER A 338 -32.16 -9.98 -28.16
CA SER A 338 -33.55 -9.52 -28.21
C SER A 338 -33.99 -8.66 -27.01
N LYS A 339 -33.25 -8.74 -25.90
CA LYS A 339 -33.47 -7.92 -24.69
C LYS A 339 -32.68 -6.59 -24.71
N LEU A 340 -31.76 -6.43 -25.66
CA LEU A 340 -30.92 -5.24 -25.80
C LEU A 340 -31.50 -4.27 -26.84
N TYR A 341 -30.99 -3.04 -26.86
CA TYR A 341 -31.44 -2.06 -27.83
C TYR A 341 -30.96 -2.41 -29.25
N PRO A 342 -31.69 -2.00 -30.31
CA PRO A 342 -31.23 -2.16 -31.68
C PRO A 342 -29.85 -1.51 -31.87
N GLY A 343 -28.90 -2.28 -32.41
CA GLY A 343 -27.50 -1.86 -32.59
C GLY A 343 -26.53 -2.40 -31.54
N SER A 344 -27.02 -3.00 -30.46
CA SER A 344 -26.18 -3.75 -29.51
C SER A 344 -25.56 -4.99 -30.16
N SER A 345 -24.46 -5.46 -29.58
CA SER A 345 -23.76 -6.70 -29.95
C SER A 345 -23.68 -7.63 -28.75
N VAL A 346 -23.96 -8.91 -28.96
CA VAL A 346 -23.76 -9.99 -27.98
C VAL A 346 -22.58 -10.89 -28.33
N ALA A 347 -21.71 -10.43 -29.25
CA ALA A 347 -20.37 -10.98 -29.40
C ALA A 347 -19.54 -10.69 -28.13
N ASN A 348 -18.30 -11.16 -28.08
CA ASN A 348 -17.36 -10.77 -27.02
C ASN A 348 -16.31 -9.84 -27.64
N PRO A 349 -16.31 -8.54 -27.33
CA PRO A 349 -17.06 -7.84 -26.28
C PRO A 349 -18.57 -7.66 -26.51
N ILE A 350 -19.35 -7.74 -25.43
CA ILE A 350 -20.79 -7.47 -25.39
C ILE A 350 -20.97 -5.95 -25.28
N ASP A 351 -21.43 -5.31 -26.36
CA ASP A 351 -21.65 -3.87 -26.45
C ASP A 351 -23.15 -3.55 -26.38
N PHE A 352 -23.59 -2.92 -25.29
CA PHE A 352 -25.00 -2.58 -25.05
C PHE A 352 -25.31 -1.08 -25.23
N LEU A 353 -24.43 -0.37 -25.97
CA LEU A 353 -24.55 1.03 -26.39
C LEU A 353 -24.47 2.05 -25.25
N ALA A 354 -24.14 3.30 -25.59
CA ALA A 354 -23.93 4.37 -24.62
C ALA A 354 -25.18 4.76 -23.82
N THR A 355 -26.37 4.42 -24.32
CA THR A 355 -27.67 4.61 -23.66
C THR A 355 -28.13 3.36 -22.90
N GLY A 356 -27.23 2.40 -22.69
CA GLY A 356 -27.48 1.20 -21.92
C GLY A 356 -27.95 1.48 -20.50
N THR A 357 -28.84 0.63 -20.00
CA THR A 357 -29.47 0.79 -18.67
C THR A 357 -28.90 -0.18 -17.64
N ALA A 358 -29.09 0.11 -16.34
CA ALA A 358 -28.75 -0.81 -15.25
C ALA A 358 -29.43 -2.19 -15.40
N THR A 359 -30.68 -2.22 -15.89
CA THR A 359 -31.42 -3.47 -16.17
C THR A 359 -30.74 -4.30 -17.25
N GLN A 360 -30.30 -3.68 -18.36
CA GLN A 360 -29.57 -4.39 -19.41
C GLN A 360 -28.23 -4.92 -18.92
N LEU A 361 -27.50 -4.14 -18.12
CA LEU A 361 -26.27 -4.61 -17.50
C LEU A 361 -26.52 -5.84 -16.61
N ALA A 362 -27.56 -5.81 -15.78
CA ALA A 362 -27.94 -6.94 -14.93
C ALA A 362 -28.24 -8.21 -15.75
N GLU A 363 -29.03 -8.07 -16.83
CA GLU A 363 -29.37 -9.17 -17.74
C GLU A 363 -28.13 -9.77 -18.42
N ILE A 364 -27.19 -8.93 -18.88
CA ILE A 364 -25.94 -9.38 -19.51
C ILE A 364 -25.10 -10.15 -18.48
N ILE A 365 -24.93 -9.61 -17.27
CA ILE A 365 -24.18 -10.28 -16.20
C ILE A 365 -24.83 -11.62 -15.85
N ASP A 366 -26.16 -11.68 -15.74
CA ASP A 366 -26.88 -12.92 -15.44
C ASP A 366 -26.72 -13.98 -16.54
N TYR A 367 -26.63 -13.56 -17.80
CA TYR A 367 -26.30 -14.45 -18.91
C TYR A 367 -24.86 -14.97 -18.82
N CYS A 368 -23.90 -14.08 -18.58
CA CYS A 368 -22.50 -14.45 -18.40
C CYS A 368 -22.31 -15.42 -17.22
N GLU A 369 -23.02 -15.20 -16.10
CA GLU A 369 -22.99 -16.06 -14.93
C GLU A 369 -23.63 -17.43 -15.18
N ASN A 370 -24.82 -17.48 -15.81
CA ASN A 370 -25.69 -18.66 -15.79
C ASN A 370 -25.86 -19.39 -17.13
N ARG A 371 -25.38 -18.84 -18.25
CA ARG A 371 -25.61 -19.40 -19.60
C ARG A 371 -24.32 -19.57 -20.40
N PHE A 372 -23.33 -18.69 -20.22
CA PHE A 372 -22.04 -18.82 -20.91
C PHE A 372 -21.04 -19.64 -20.09
N GLU A 373 -21.08 -20.97 -20.24
CA GLU A 373 -20.17 -21.90 -19.54
C GLU A 373 -18.69 -21.72 -19.94
N GLN A 374 -18.44 -21.12 -21.10
CA GLN A 374 -17.10 -20.80 -21.58
C GLN A 374 -16.48 -19.55 -20.95
N ILE A 375 -17.18 -18.88 -20.02
CA ILE A 375 -16.71 -17.67 -19.33
C ILE A 375 -16.37 -17.98 -17.88
N ASP A 376 -15.18 -17.55 -17.44
CA ASP A 376 -14.65 -17.74 -16.09
C ASP A 376 -14.74 -16.45 -15.25
N ALA A 377 -14.67 -15.28 -15.90
CA ALA A 377 -14.74 -13.95 -15.26
C ALA A 377 -15.30 -12.90 -16.21
N MET A 378 -15.66 -11.73 -15.68
CA MET A 378 -16.21 -10.61 -16.44
C MET A 378 -15.41 -9.33 -16.18
N ALA A 379 -15.08 -8.57 -17.24
CA ALA A 379 -14.63 -7.19 -17.14
C ALA A 379 -15.76 -6.26 -17.58
N VAL A 380 -16.17 -5.33 -16.73
CA VAL A 380 -17.29 -4.42 -16.99
C VAL A 380 -16.76 -3.01 -17.16
N ILE A 381 -16.78 -2.51 -18.40
CA ILE A 381 -16.41 -1.13 -18.73
C ILE A 381 -17.66 -0.26 -18.66
N PHE A 382 -17.73 0.60 -17.64
CA PHE A 382 -18.84 1.52 -17.48
C PHE A 382 -18.41 2.94 -17.13
N GLY A 383 -19.09 3.91 -17.68
CA GLY A 383 -18.81 5.32 -17.54
C GLY A 383 -20.06 6.12 -17.86
N SER A 384 -19.89 7.43 -18.04
CA SER A 384 -20.96 8.30 -18.49
C SER A 384 -20.40 9.37 -19.43
N PRO A 385 -21.05 9.61 -20.57
CA PRO A 385 -20.80 10.79 -21.40
C PRO A 385 -21.35 12.09 -20.75
N GLY A 386 -21.91 12.01 -19.53
CA GLY A 386 -22.44 13.17 -18.80
C GLY A 386 -23.92 13.46 -19.10
N LEU A 387 -24.67 12.46 -19.60
CA LEU A 387 -26.08 12.62 -19.97
C LEU A 387 -27.04 12.43 -18.78
N PHE A 388 -26.70 11.54 -17.85
CA PHE A 388 -27.50 11.17 -16.68
C PHE A 388 -26.60 10.62 -15.58
N GLU A 389 -27.11 10.63 -14.35
CA GLU A 389 -26.48 9.99 -13.18
C GLU A 389 -26.50 8.47 -13.34
N VAL A 390 -25.48 7.78 -12.79
CA VAL A 390 -25.28 6.32 -12.99
C VAL A 390 -25.22 5.53 -11.68
N TYR A 391 -25.79 6.08 -10.59
CA TYR A 391 -25.84 5.42 -9.28
C TYR A 391 -26.49 4.03 -9.32
N ASP A 392 -27.55 3.88 -10.11
CA ASP A 392 -28.28 2.63 -10.30
C ASP A 392 -27.41 1.55 -10.95
N VAL A 393 -26.63 1.91 -11.97
CA VAL A 393 -25.69 1.00 -12.64
C VAL A 393 -24.60 0.54 -11.68
N TYR A 394 -24.01 1.47 -10.91
CA TYR A 394 -22.96 1.14 -9.95
C TYR A 394 -23.48 0.31 -8.79
N LYS A 395 -24.72 0.55 -8.35
CA LYS A 395 -25.38 -0.31 -7.36
C LYS A 395 -25.60 -1.73 -7.90
N VAL A 396 -26.09 -1.87 -9.13
CA VAL A 396 -26.23 -3.20 -9.76
C VAL A 396 -24.87 -3.89 -9.85
N LEU A 397 -23.82 -3.16 -10.21
CA LEU A 397 -22.47 -3.72 -10.32
C LEU A 397 -21.93 -4.23 -8.98
N ASP A 398 -22.09 -3.47 -7.89
CA ASP A 398 -21.74 -3.93 -6.53
C ASP A 398 -22.56 -5.16 -6.10
N GLU A 399 -23.88 -5.13 -6.29
CA GLU A 399 -24.76 -6.25 -5.96
C GLU A 399 -24.37 -7.52 -6.72
N LYS A 400 -24.03 -7.41 -8.01
CA LYS A 400 -23.58 -8.52 -8.83
C LYS A 400 -22.18 -9.00 -8.45
N MET A 401 -21.25 -8.09 -8.13
CA MET A 401 -19.92 -8.46 -7.63
C MET A 401 -19.97 -9.31 -6.37
N ARG A 402 -20.98 -9.09 -5.50
CA ARG A 402 -21.17 -9.87 -4.27
C ARG A 402 -21.94 -11.18 -4.47
N SER A 403 -22.83 -11.23 -5.45
CA SER A 403 -23.76 -12.36 -5.64
C SER A 403 -23.34 -13.36 -6.72
N CYS A 404 -22.57 -12.93 -7.73
CA CYS A 404 -22.08 -13.80 -8.79
C CYS A 404 -20.95 -14.72 -8.30
N ARG A 405 -20.88 -15.92 -8.88
CA ARG A 405 -19.76 -16.86 -8.61
C ARG A 405 -18.55 -16.51 -9.46
N LYS A 406 -18.78 -16.03 -10.68
CA LYS A 406 -17.74 -15.56 -11.59
C LYS A 406 -17.27 -14.17 -11.16
N PRO A 407 -15.97 -13.93 -10.96
CA PRO A 407 -15.47 -12.62 -10.56
C PRO A 407 -15.82 -11.55 -11.59
N ILE A 408 -16.20 -10.36 -11.11
CA ILE A 408 -16.47 -9.18 -11.92
C ILE A 408 -15.43 -8.11 -11.60
N PHE A 409 -14.77 -7.59 -12.62
CA PHE A 409 -13.76 -6.53 -12.54
C PHE A 409 -14.34 -5.23 -13.13
N PRO A 410 -14.72 -4.26 -12.28
CA PRO A 410 -15.26 -2.98 -12.73
C PRO A 410 -14.15 -2.08 -13.29
N ILE A 411 -14.40 -1.46 -14.45
CA ILE A 411 -13.51 -0.49 -15.09
C ILE A 411 -14.29 0.81 -15.28
N LEU A 412 -14.14 1.74 -14.33
CA LEU A 412 -14.90 2.98 -14.25
C LEU A 412 -14.15 4.11 -14.97
N THR A 413 -14.55 4.43 -16.19
CA THR A 413 -13.73 5.27 -17.11
C THR A 413 -13.97 6.78 -16.97
N SER A 414 -15.10 7.20 -16.39
CA SER A 414 -15.53 8.62 -16.37
C SER A 414 -15.22 9.33 -15.04
N ILE A 415 -13.94 9.48 -14.70
CA ILE A 415 -13.50 10.04 -13.40
C ILE A 415 -13.93 11.49 -13.10
N ILE A 416 -14.33 12.26 -14.11
CA ILE A 416 -14.82 13.65 -13.95
C ILE A 416 -16.35 13.67 -13.92
N ASN A 417 -17.00 13.13 -14.97
CA ASN A 417 -18.45 13.24 -15.14
C ASN A 417 -19.24 12.54 -14.03
N VAL A 418 -18.69 11.44 -13.48
CA VAL A 418 -19.37 10.61 -12.47
C VAL A 418 -18.55 10.48 -11.20
N LYS A 419 -17.82 11.54 -10.85
CA LYS A 419 -16.94 11.56 -9.66
C LYS A 419 -17.69 11.16 -8.39
N LYS A 420 -18.90 11.69 -8.18
CA LYS A 420 -19.70 11.42 -6.97
C LYS A 420 -20.23 10.00 -6.95
N GLU A 421 -20.60 9.46 -8.10
CA GLU A 421 -21.06 8.09 -8.26
C GLU A 421 -19.91 7.10 -8.03
N ILE A 422 -18.68 7.41 -8.48
CA ILE A 422 -17.48 6.62 -8.16
C ILE A 422 -17.20 6.67 -6.65
N GLU A 423 -17.26 7.85 -6.03
CA GLU A 423 -17.14 8.00 -4.57
C GLU A 423 -18.20 7.15 -3.82
N TYR A 424 -19.44 7.15 -4.32
CA TYR A 424 -20.51 6.28 -3.82
C TYR A 424 -20.17 4.79 -4.00
N PHE A 425 -19.73 4.37 -5.19
CA PHE A 425 -19.37 2.98 -5.47
C PHE A 425 -18.26 2.50 -4.54
N ILE A 426 -17.19 3.28 -4.37
CA ILE A 426 -16.09 2.98 -3.45
C ILE A 426 -16.58 2.90 -1.99
N SER A 427 -17.58 3.69 -1.61
CA SER A 427 -18.13 3.67 -0.25
C SER A 427 -18.91 2.40 0.10
N LEU A 428 -19.33 1.61 -0.91
CA LEU A 428 -19.99 0.32 -0.69
C LEU A 428 -19.00 -0.76 -0.22
N GLY A 429 -17.70 -0.49 -0.31
CA GLY A 429 -16.61 -1.45 -0.04
C GLY A 429 -16.14 -2.10 -1.33
#